data_AF-X1J4F1-F1
#
_entry.id   AF-X1J4F1-F1
#
_cell.length_a   1.000
_cell.length_b   1.000
_cell.length_c   1.000
_cell.angle_alpha   90.00
_cell.angle_beta   90.00
_cell.angle_gamma   90.00
#
_symmetry.space_group_name_H-M   'P 1'
#
loop_
_entity.id
_entity.type
_entity.pdbx_description
1 polymer ?
#
loop_
_entity_poly.entity_id
_entity_poly.type
_entity_poly.pdbx_seq_one_letter_code
_entity_poly.pdbx_strand_id
1 'polypeptide(L)' 'IYQEFYHKEPFTLLSPLGSIPCIKDVYLFNFCRLGLVLD' A
#
# COMPACT_ATOMS: atom_id res chain seq x y z
N ILE A 1 9.97 0.58 8.95
CA ILE A 1 9.31 1.91 9.09
C ILE A 1 7.91 1.93 8.49
N TYR A 2 7.73 1.95 7.16
CA TYR A 2 6.37 2.03 6.56
C TYR A 2 5.41 0.94 7.05
N GLN A 3 5.87 -0.30 7.13
CA GLN A 3 5.07 -1.41 7.64
C GLN A 3 4.67 -1.21 9.12
N GLU A 4 5.60 -0.81 9.98
CA GLU A 4 5.32 -0.48 11.39
C GLU A 4 4.51 0.79 11.58
N PHE A 5 4.50 1.71 10.64
CA PHE A 5 3.69 2.92 10.75
C PHE A 5 2.24 2.63 10.37
N TYR A 6 2.04 1.91 9.27
CA TYR A 6 0.71 1.67 8.70
C TYR A 6 0.02 0.38 9.19
N HIS A 7 0.67 -0.47 10.01
CA HIS A 7 0.03 -1.69 10.53
C HIS A 7 -1.24 -1.44 11.37
N LYS A 8 -1.42 -0.22 11.90
CA LYS A 8 -2.61 0.19 12.67
C LYS A 8 -3.64 0.94 11.83
N GLU A 9 -3.28 1.35 10.62
CA GLU A 9 -4.15 2.16 9.76
C GLU A 9 -5.09 1.25 8.96
N PRO A 10 -6.42 1.34 9.15
CA PRO A 10 -7.37 0.39 8.57
C PRO A 10 -7.52 0.52 7.05
N PHE A 11 -7.11 1.65 6.48
CA PHE A 11 -7.30 1.99 5.07
C PHE A 11 -6.01 1.95 4.24
N THR A 12 -4.87 1.64 4.86
CA THR A 12 -3.59 1.64 4.16
C THR A 12 -3.09 0.22 3.96
N LEU A 13 -2.80 -0.13 2.71
CA LEU A 13 -2.29 -1.43 2.30
C LEU A 13 -0.86 -1.27 1.80
N LEU A 14 0.11 -1.92 2.44
CA LEU A 14 1.46 -2.02 1.91
C LEU A 14 1.53 -3.16 0.89
N SER A 15 2.01 -2.84 -0.30
CA SER A 15 2.33 -3.84 -1.32
C SER A 15 3.71 -4.46 -1.02
N PRO A 16 3.94 -5.71 -1.47
CA PRO A 16 5.26 -6.33 -1.36
C PRO A 16 6.37 -5.44 -1.95
N LEU A 17 7.58 -5.54 -1.41
CA LEU A 17 8.74 -4.81 -1.92
C LEU A 17 8.98 -5.14 -3.41
N GLY A 18 9.21 -4.12 -4.22
CA GLY A 18 9.40 -4.26 -5.67
C GLY A 18 8.10 -4.41 -6.49
N SER A 19 6.94 -4.44 -5.84
CA SER A 19 5.66 -4.48 -6.54
C SER A 19 5.11 -3.09 -6.83
N ILE A 20 4.50 -2.95 -8.01
CA ILE A 20 3.86 -1.71 -8.46
C ILE A 20 2.37 -1.79 -8.11
N PRO A 21 1.82 -0.84 -7.34
CA PRO A 21 0.41 -0.85 -6.97
C PRO A 21 -0.50 -0.62 -8.19
N CYS A 22 -1.62 -1.35 -8.27
CA CYS A 22 -2.59 -1.21 -9.35
C CYS A 22 -3.80 -0.38 -8.89
N ILE A 23 -4.22 0.59 -9.71
CA ILE A 23 -5.38 1.47 -9.42
C ILE A 23 -6.67 0.65 -9.29
N LYS A 24 -6.79 -0.47 -10.03
CA LYS A 24 -7.97 -1.34 -9.97
C LYS A 24 -8.18 -1.96 -8.59
N ASP A 25 -7.11 -2.16 -7.81
CA ASP A 25 -7.18 -2.80 -6.48
C ASP A 25 -7.87 -1.92 -5.43
N VAL A 26 -7.96 -0.62 -5.68
CA VAL A 26 -8.56 0.37 -4.77
C VAL A 26 -9.73 1.13 -5.39
N TYR A 27 -10.12 0.78 -6.62
CA TYR A 27 -11.19 1.47 -7.34
C TYR A 27 -12.53 1.30 -6.61
N LEU A 28 -13.21 2.42 -6.33
CA LEU A 28 -14.46 2.50 -5.55
C LEU A 28 -14.33 2.13 -4.06
N PHE A 29 -13.12 1.94 -3.55
CA PHE A 29 -12.88 1.70 -2.14
C PHE A 29 -12.10 2.86 -1.50
N ASN A 30 -12.30 3.06 -0.20
CA ASN A 30 -11.52 4.03 0.58
C ASN A 30 -10.20 3.40 1.05
N PHE A 31 -9.46 2.75 0.14
CA PHE A 31 -8.17 2.15 0.44
C PHE A 31 -7.05 2.91 -0.29
N CYS A 32 -5.92 3.07 0.38
CA CYS A 32 -4.68 3.57 -0.19
C CYS A 32 -3.68 2.43 -0.26
N ARG A 33 -3.15 2.14 -1.46
CA ARG A 33 -2.16 1.08 -1.67
C ARG A 33 -0.78 1.69 -1.95
N LEU A 34 0.19 1.40 -1.08
CA LEU A 34 1.55 1.90 -1.15
C LEU A 34 2.46 0.85 -1.80
N GLY A 35 3.31 1.25 -2.73
CA GLY A 35 4.40 0.43 -3.28
C GLY A 35 5.74 0.95 -2.78
N LEU A 36 6.67 0.03 -2.50
CA LEU A 36 8.04 0.36 -2.10
C LEU A 36 9.01 -0.26 -3.10
N VAL A 37 9.87 0.55 -3.68
CA VAL A 37 10.95 0.13 -4.58
C VAL A 37 12.25 0.70 -4.01
N LEU A 38 13.31 -0.12 -4.01
CA LEU A 38 14.66 0.32 -3.69
C LEU A 38 15.33 0.68 -5.01
N ASP A 39 15.88 1.89 -5.10
CA ASP A 39 16.81 2.28 -6.18
C ASP A 39 18.19 1.63 -5.98
#